data_AF-A0A9X5B515-F1
#
_entry.id   AF-A0A9X5B515-F1
#
_cell.length_a   1.000
_cell.length_b   1.000
_cell.length_c   1.000
_cell.angle_alpha   90.00
_cell.angle_beta   90.00
_cell.angle_gamma   90.00
#
_symmetry.space_group_name_H-M   'P 1'
#
loop_
_entity.id
_entity.type
_entity.pdbx_description
1 polymer ?
#
loop_
_entity_poly.entity_id
_entity_poly.type
_entity_poly.pdbx_seq_one_letter_code
_entity_poly.pdbx_strand_id
1 'polypeptide(L)'
;MEDELEHFLGVRDTLLASDSASPDQLKAYDRQLFGTLAKQAAGASALLSSETDTSEVANLFSAEPGRLLCVLEARDRLWPGELERVHSSLIHEHDHGEIAWWLAAHYRHLACPTDFPETFTAQVWAARALTRRGYIPPAPWTDWHAAIQQETCPRAVALTLWDTGDGDLWQEWLPPLLAATDDTRVAALINALAPEVTDAALIGILGATSHSRFLPWLASFRHDESLAEPALREVRWLVGDREERHRGRQLWGMPLEEVNWKRLFRVLPLGFRERLWPACSHRIEGTPVSLHGGRWCPGN
;
A
#
# COMPACT_ATOMS: atom_id res chain seq x y z
N MET A 1 10.61 17.77 -22.93
CA MET A 1 11.28 16.46 -22.68
C MET A 1 11.08 15.99 -21.24
N GLU A 2 10.95 16.88 -20.25
CA GLU A 2 10.22 16.59 -19.00
C GLU A 2 8.80 16.04 -19.28
N ASP A 3 8.18 16.48 -20.38
CA ASP A 3 6.87 16.01 -20.84
C ASP A 3 6.75 14.51 -21.08
N GLU A 4 7.82 13.78 -21.45
CA GLU A 4 7.69 12.35 -21.78
C GLU A 4 7.61 11.48 -20.52
N LEU A 5 8.44 11.77 -19.52
CA LEU A 5 8.39 11.08 -18.23
C LEU A 5 7.10 11.44 -17.50
N GLU A 6 6.72 12.72 -17.47
CA GLU A 6 5.48 13.14 -16.82
C GLU A 6 4.25 12.55 -17.52
N HIS A 7 4.24 12.50 -18.86
CA HIS A 7 3.18 11.81 -19.60
C HIS A 7 3.12 10.32 -19.26
N PHE A 8 4.27 9.65 -19.16
CA PHE A 8 4.33 8.26 -18.74
C PHE A 8 3.74 8.06 -17.34
N LEU A 9 4.16 8.87 -16.37
CA LEU A 9 3.66 8.81 -14.99
C LEU A 9 2.16 9.09 -14.93
N GLY A 10 1.66 10.11 -15.64
CA GLY A 10 0.23 10.45 -15.65
C GLY A 10 -0.68 9.35 -16.23
N VAL A 11 -0.26 8.69 -17.31
CA VAL A 11 -1.00 7.53 -17.86
C VAL A 11 -0.94 6.36 -16.89
N ARG A 12 0.21 6.14 -16.24
CA ARG A 12 0.39 5.08 -15.25
C ARG A 12 -0.49 5.29 -14.02
N ASP A 13 -0.58 6.51 -13.51
CA ASP A 13 -1.45 6.89 -12.39
C ASP A 13 -2.91 6.60 -12.73
N THR A 14 -3.33 6.92 -13.96
CA THR A 14 -4.68 6.60 -14.47
C THR A 14 -4.94 5.09 -14.51
N LEU A 15 -3.94 4.28 -14.91
CA LEU A 15 -4.06 2.82 -14.90
C LEU A 15 -4.16 2.25 -13.48
N LEU A 16 -3.34 2.76 -12.55
CA LEU A 16 -3.34 2.32 -11.15
C LEU A 16 -4.65 2.66 -10.43
N ALA A 17 -5.22 3.83 -10.72
CA ALA A 17 -6.51 4.24 -10.18
C ALA A 17 -7.71 3.49 -10.80
N SER A 18 -7.51 2.76 -11.90
CA SER A 18 -8.59 2.13 -12.65
C SER A 18 -9.02 0.78 -12.06
N ASP A 19 -10.32 0.72 -11.75
CA ASP A 19 -11.06 -0.47 -11.34
C ASP A 19 -11.36 -1.47 -12.48
N SER A 20 -10.91 -1.13 -13.69
CA SER A 20 -11.06 -1.92 -14.92
C SER A 20 -9.71 -2.33 -15.54
N ALA A 21 -8.62 -1.70 -15.12
CA ALA A 21 -7.29 -2.02 -15.61
C ALA A 21 -6.76 -3.30 -14.98
N SER A 22 -6.07 -4.08 -15.79
CA SER A 22 -5.45 -5.35 -15.41
C SER A 22 -3.94 -5.19 -15.14
N PRO A 23 -3.33 -6.06 -14.32
CA PRO A 23 -1.89 -6.13 -14.15
C PRO A 23 -1.12 -6.29 -15.46
N ASP A 24 -1.68 -6.99 -16.46
CA ASP A 24 -0.99 -7.21 -17.73
C ASP A 24 -0.95 -5.94 -18.59
N GLN A 25 -1.97 -5.07 -18.52
CA GLN A 25 -1.92 -3.75 -19.14
C GLN A 25 -0.82 -2.88 -18.52
N LEU A 26 -0.74 -2.84 -17.20
CA LEU A 26 0.32 -2.10 -16.50
C LEU A 26 1.71 -2.68 -16.79
N LYS A 27 1.87 -4.02 -16.91
CA LYS A 27 3.15 -4.65 -17.31
C LYS A 27 3.55 -4.27 -18.73
N ALA A 28 2.60 -4.27 -19.67
CA ALA A 28 2.85 -3.88 -21.04
C ALA A 28 3.25 -2.40 -21.12
N TYR A 29 2.65 -1.56 -20.28
CA TYR A 29 2.97 -0.15 -20.18
C TYR A 29 4.36 0.09 -19.55
N ASP A 30 4.66 -0.53 -18.40
CA ASP A 30 5.97 -0.43 -17.73
C ASP A 30 7.12 -0.96 -18.63
N ARG A 31 6.84 -1.88 -19.58
CA ARG A 31 7.83 -2.30 -20.60
C ARG A 31 8.30 -1.17 -21.51
N GLN A 32 7.47 -0.16 -21.74
CA GLN A 32 7.84 0.99 -22.57
C GLN A 32 8.94 1.81 -21.90
N LEU A 33 8.89 1.94 -20.56
CA LEU A 33 9.89 2.64 -19.78
C LEU A 33 11.29 2.03 -19.94
N PHE A 34 11.41 0.69 -19.94
CA PHE A 34 12.69 0.02 -20.24
C PHE A 34 13.21 0.35 -21.63
N GLY A 35 12.31 0.40 -22.62
CA GLY A 35 12.66 0.77 -23.99
C GLY A 35 13.21 2.20 -24.07
N THR A 36 12.67 3.12 -23.28
CA THR A 36 13.15 4.51 -23.19
C THR A 36 14.50 4.59 -22.48
N LEU A 37 14.64 3.96 -21.30
CA LEU A 37 15.89 3.92 -20.53
C LEU A 37 17.05 3.29 -21.35
N ALA A 38 16.77 2.22 -22.09
CA ALA A 38 17.79 1.51 -22.87
C ALA A 38 18.28 2.30 -24.10
N LYS A 39 17.50 3.24 -24.61
CA LYS A 39 17.84 4.01 -25.84
C LYS A 39 18.70 5.24 -25.56
N GLN A 40 18.87 5.64 -24.30
CA GLN A 40 19.72 6.75 -23.83
C GLN A 40 19.81 7.92 -24.83
N ALA A 41 18.75 8.72 -24.91
CA ALA A 41 18.73 9.88 -25.79
C ALA A 41 19.46 11.08 -25.13
N ALA A 42 20.25 11.80 -25.93
CA ALA A 42 20.80 13.08 -25.50
C ALA A 42 19.66 14.06 -25.13
N GLY A 43 19.72 14.62 -23.92
CA GLY A 43 18.69 15.53 -23.39
C GLY A 43 17.53 14.86 -22.63
N ALA A 44 17.58 13.55 -22.41
CA ALA A 44 16.61 12.85 -21.56
C ALA A 44 16.60 13.42 -20.13
N SER A 45 15.46 13.29 -19.44
CA SER A 45 15.36 13.59 -18.00
C SER A 45 16.49 12.91 -17.22
N ALA A 46 17.03 13.56 -16.18
CA ALA A 46 18.08 13.01 -15.33
C ALA A 46 17.68 11.63 -14.75
N LEU A 47 16.41 11.44 -14.40
CA LEU A 47 15.87 10.15 -13.96
C LEU A 47 15.91 9.04 -15.02
N LEU A 48 16.10 9.38 -16.30
CA LEU A 48 16.18 8.42 -17.41
C LEU A 48 17.60 8.20 -17.94
N SER A 49 18.60 8.92 -17.42
CA SER A 49 19.99 8.81 -17.84
C SER A 49 20.80 7.88 -16.93
N SER A 50 21.67 7.05 -17.50
CA SER A 50 22.64 6.26 -16.71
C SER A 50 23.78 7.08 -16.15
N GLU A 51 24.00 8.28 -16.69
CA GLU A 51 25.12 9.15 -16.34
C GLU A 51 24.79 10.07 -15.15
N THR A 52 23.52 10.16 -14.76
CA THR A 52 23.08 10.96 -13.62
C THR A 52 23.65 10.42 -12.32
N ASP A 53 24.16 11.32 -11.50
CA ASP A 53 24.76 10.97 -10.21
C ASP A 53 23.73 10.37 -9.26
N THR A 54 24.16 9.43 -8.41
CA THR A 54 23.26 8.75 -7.47
C THR A 54 22.59 9.71 -6.50
N SER A 55 23.30 10.75 -6.04
CA SER A 55 22.72 11.77 -5.17
C SER A 55 21.66 12.59 -5.88
N GLU A 56 21.88 12.92 -7.16
CA GLU A 56 20.89 13.62 -7.98
C GLU A 56 19.64 12.76 -8.22
N VAL A 57 19.81 11.47 -8.50
CA VAL A 57 18.67 10.53 -8.59
C VAL A 57 17.92 10.43 -7.27
N ALA A 58 18.62 10.37 -6.13
CA ALA A 58 18.01 10.33 -4.80
C ALA A 58 17.18 11.59 -4.52
N ASN A 59 17.74 12.77 -4.79
CA ASN A 59 17.05 14.05 -4.65
C ASN A 59 15.79 14.11 -5.52
N LEU A 60 15.87 13.73 -6.80
CA LEU A 60 14.72 13.72 -7.70
C LEU A 60 13.66 12.71 -7.26
N PHE A 61 14.07 11.51 -6.86
CA PHE A 61 13.18 10.49 -6.31
C PHE A 61 12.46 10.97 -5.04
N SER A 62 13.14 11.76 -4.21
CA SER A 62 12.61 12.22 -2.92
C SER A 62 11.38 13.12 -3.03
N ALA A 63 11.20 13.80 -4.16
CA ALA A 63 10.09 14.73 -4.38
C ALA A 63 8.74 14.01 -4.46
N GLU A 64 8.69 12.85 -5.14
CA GLU A 64 7.45 12.06 -5.34
C GLU A 64 7.74 10.55 -5.29
N PRO A 65 8.18 9.99 -4.15
CA PRO A 65 8.69 8.62 -4.06
C PRO A 65 7.65 7.57 -4.49
N GLY A 66 6.36 7.81 -4.21
CA GLY A 66 5.27 6.94 -4.63
C GLY A 66 5.10 6.85 -6.16
N ARG A 67 5.26 7.97 -6.88
CA ARG A 67 5.15 8.00 -8.35
C ARG A 67 6.43 7.51 -9.01
N LEU A 68 7.59 7.90 -8.47
CA LEU A 68 8.90 7.70 -9.10
C LEU A 68 9.54 6.34 -8.84
N LEU A 69 9.01 5.54 -7.91
CA LEU A 69 9.62 4.23 -7.62
C LEU A 69 9.66 3.31 -8.84
N CYS A 70 8.64 3.31 -9.70
CA CYS A 70 8.65 2.45 -10.88
C CYS A 70 9.84 2.76 -11.81
N VAL A 71 10.30 4.01 -11.82
CA VAL A 71 11.50 4.45 -12.53
C VAL A 71 12.74 3.88 -11.84
N LEU A 72 12.84 4.02 -10.52
CA LEU A 72 13.97 3.50 -9.75
C LEU A 72 14.11 1.97 -9.87
N GLU A 73 12.99 1.23 -9.90
CA GLU A 73 13.01 -0.22 -10.12
C GLU A 73 13.36 -0.61 -11.56
N ALA A 74 12.93 0.19 -12.54
CA ALA A 74 13.29 -0.04 -13.93
C ALA A 74 14.79 0.21 -14.16
N ARG A 75 15.31 1.26 -13.52
CA ARG A 75 16.73 1.60 -13.42
C ARG A 75 17.54 0.45 -12.81
N ASP A 76 17.17 -0.03 -11.63
CA ASP A 76 17.87 -1.15 -10.95
C ASP A 76 17.92 -2.45 -11.79
N ARG A 77 16.92 -2.69 -12.63
CA ARG A 77 16.93 -3.85 -13.55
C ARG A 77 17.89 -3.70 -14.73
N LEU A 78 18.13 -2.48 -15.19
CA LEU A 78 19.10 -2.20 -16.26
C LEU A 78 20.51 -2.02 -15.72
N TRP A 79 20.63 -1.43 -14.53
CA TRP A 79 21.88 -1.14 -13.83
C TRP A 79 21.81 -1.71 -12.39
N PRO A 80 22.08 -3.02 -12.21
CA PRO A 80 21.94 -3.70 -10.92
C PRO A 80 22.66 -3.01 -9.76
N GLY A 81 21.99 -2.92 -8.61
CA GLY A 81 22.50 -2.29 -7.39
C GLY A 81 22.27 -0.78 -7.35
N GLU A 82 21.50 -0.23 -8.28
CA GLU A 82 21.14 1.17 -8.29
C GLU A 82 20.13 1.52 -7.20
N LEU A 83 19.16 0.65 -6.93
CA LEU A 83 18.23 0.84 -5.81
C LEU A 83 19.00 0.94 -4.50
N GLU A 84 19.99 0.07 -4.28
CA GLU A 84 20.86 0.06 -3.10
C GLU A 84 21.72 1.33 -3.01
N ARG A 85 22.28 1.79 -4.13
CA ARG A 85 23.09 3.02 -4.18
C ARG A 85 22.25 4.27 -3.88
N VAL A 86 21.08 4.41 -4.51
CA VAL A 86 20.15 5.52 -4.26
C VAL A 86 19.69 5.51 -2.80
N HIS A 87 19.30 4.34 -2.29
CA HIS A 87 18.94 4.18 -0.89
C HIS A 87 20.08 4.56 0.07
N SER A 88 21.32 4.18 -0.25
CA SER A 88 22.49 4.57 0.56
C SER A 88 22.72 6.08 0.53
N SER A 89 22.50 6.74 -0.60
CA SER A 89 22.54 8.22 -0.70
C SER A 89 21.49 8.86 0.21
N LEU A 90 20.25 8.36 0.18
CA LEU A 90 19.15 8.86 1.02
C LEU A 90 19.42 8.72 2.52
N ILE A 91 20.19 7.72 2.95
CA ILE A 91 20.61 7.57 4.35
C ILE A 91 21.62 8.64 4.77
N HIS A 92 22.51 9.03 3.86
CA HIS A 92 23.64 9.91 4.18
C HIS A 92 23.34 11.40 3.93
N GLU A 93 22.35 11.69 3.09
CA GLU A 93 21.87 13.05 2.86
C GLU A 93 20.93 13.49 4.00
N HIS A 94 21.20 14.66 4.57
CA HIS A 94 20.34 15.24 5.60
C HIS A 94 18.99 15.59 4.94
N ASP A 95 17.88 15.29 5.61
CA ASP A 95 16.48 15.51 5.17
C ASP A 95 15.78 14.39 4.36
N HIS A 96 16.45 13.27 4.07
CA HIS A 96 15.85 12.16 3.31
C HIS A 96 15.63 10.86 4.11
N GLY A 97 15.81 10.91 5.44
CA GLY A 97 15.71 9.75 6.32
C GLY A 97 14.34 9.06 6.30
N GLU A 98 13.23 9.81 6.16
CA GLU A 98 11.88 9.25 6.04
C GLU A 98 11.74 8.35 4.80
N ILE A 99 12.30 8.79 3.68
CA ILE A 99 12.22 8.07 2.39
C ILE A 99 13.12 6.84 2.42
N ALA A 100 14.28 6.93 3.07
CA ALA A 100 15.13 5.76 3.32
C ALA A 100 14.38 4.71 4.16
N TRP A 101 13.69 5.11 5.23
CA TRP A 101 12.82 4.21 6.00
C TRP A 101 11.67 3.65 5.18
N TRP A 102 11.04 4.46 4.33
CA TRP A 102 9.99 4.03 3.41
C TRP A 102 10.51 2.94 2.46
N LEU A 103 11.68 3.11 1.85
CA LEU A 103 12.30 2.09 1.00
C LEU A 103 12.63 0.82 1.79
N ALA A 104 13.25 0.95 2.97
CA ALA A 104 13.55 -0.19 3.84
C ALA A 104 12.29 -0.96 4.30
N ALA A 105 11.15 -0.28 4.41
CA ALA A 105 9.85 -0.91 4.71
C ALA A 105 9.30 -1.75 3.55
N HIS A 106 9.70 -1.43 2.31
CA HIS A 106 9.25 -2.11 1.09
C HIS A 106 10.22 -3.20 0.60
N TYR A 107 11.52 -3.03 0.87
CA TYR A 107 12.58 -3.94 0.43
C TYR A 107 13.41 -4.42 1.61
N ARG A 108 13.35 -5.72 1.92
CA ARG A 108 14.01 -6.29 3.11
C ARG A 108 15.53 -6.31 2.98
N HIS A 109 16.04 -6.44 1.76
CA HIS A 109 17.47 -6.48 1.49
C HIS A 109 18.17 -5.12 1.67
N LEU A 110 17.43 -4.00 1.57
CA LEU A 110 17.98 -2.68 1.85
C LEU A 110 18.30 -2.52 3.34
N ALA A 111 19.36 -1.77 3.64
CA ALA A 111 19.74 -1.44 5.01
C ALA A 111 18.63 -0.64 5.71
N CYS A 112 18.55 -0.73 7.05
CA CYS A 112 17.77 0.25 7.80
C CYS A 112 18.68 1.44 8.15
N PRO A 113 18.18 2.68 8.10
CA PRO A 113 18.84 3.80 8.76
C PRO A 113 19.14 3.48 10.23
N THR A 114 20.22 4.05 10.78
CA THR A 114 20.65 3.76 12.16
C THR A 114 19.75 4.43 13.20
N ASP A 115 19.37 5.67 12.94
CA ASP A 115 18.59 6.47 13.88
C ASP A 115 17.10 6.26 13.66
N PHE A 116 16.39 5.92 14.74
CA PHE A 116 14.93 5.80 14.70
C PHE A 116 14.32 7.20 14.57
N PRO A 117 13.36 7.39 13.64
CA PRO A 117 12.92 8.74 13.29
C PRO A 117 11.99 9.34 14.35
N GLU A 118 11.91 10.67 14.40
CA GLU A 118 11.10 11.40 15.37
C GLU A 118 9.65 11.62 14.91
N THR A 119 9.42 11.80 13.61
CA THR A 119 8.07 12.08 13.07
C THR A 119 7.22 10.82 13.00
N PHE A 120 5.93 10.92 13.36
CA PHE A 120 5.02 9.76 13.37
C PHE A 120 5.01 9.01 12.03
N THR A 121 4.90 9.74 10.91
CA THR A 121 4.90 9.20 9.55
C THR A 121 6.15 8.38 9.25
N ALA A 122 7.34 8.89 9.57
CA ALA A 122 8.59 8.15 9.39
C ALA A 122 8.69 6.95 10.35
N GLN A 123 8.15 7.07 11.57
CA GLN A 123 8.12 5.97 12.52
C GLN A 123 7.23 4.81 12.06
N VAL A 124 6.11 5.07 11.37
CA VAL A 124 5.28 4.02 10.75
C VAL A 124 6.15 3.16 9.82
N TRP A 125 6.92 3.80 8.94
CA TRP A 125 7.80 3.10 8.00
C TRP A 125 8.93 2.35 8.72
N ALA A 126 9.55 2.98 9.71
CA ALA A 126 10.60 2.36 10.51
C ALA A 126 10.09 1.12 11.28
N ALA A 127 8.92 1.23 11.92
CA ALA A 127 8.29 0.13 12.63
C ALA A 127 7.99 -1.06 11.72
N ARG A 128 7.50 -0.78 10.51
CA ARG A 128 7.27 -1.81 9.49
C ARG A 128 8.58 -2.44 9.01
N ALA A 129 9.60 -1.64 8.70
CA ALA A 129 10.89 -2.12 8.26
C ALA A 129 11.55 -3.04 9.29
N LEU A 130 11.50 -2.67 10.57
CA LEU A 130 12.04 -3.46 11.68
C LEU A 130 11.25 -4.74 11.92
N THR A 131 9.92 -4.65 12.00
CA THR A 131 9.04 -5.81 12.22
C THR A 131 9.18 -6.85 11.13
N ARG A 132 9.26 -6.44 9.86
CA ARG A 132 9.48 -7.34 8.71
C ARG A 132 10.81 -8.09 8.77
N ARG A 133 11.79 -7.56 9.50
CA ARG A 133 13.11 -8.17 9.72
C ARG A 133 13.17 -9.00 11.01
N GLY A 134 12.09 -9.03 11.80
CA GLY A 134 12.02 -9.73 13.08
C GLY A 134 12.59 -8.94 14.26
N TYR A 135 12.77 -7.63 14.10
CA TYR A 135 13.19 -6.74 15.19
C TYR A 135 11.97 -6.11 15.88
N ILE A 136 12.10 -5.85 17.18
CA ILE A 136 11.10 -5.12 17.96
C ILE A 136 11.35 -3.61 17.77
N PRO A 137 10.38 -2.86 17.22
CA PRO A 137 10.55 -1.42 17.05
C PRO A 137 10.45 -0.66 18.39
N PRO A 138 11.10 0.50 18.54
CA PRO A 138 10.98 1.37 19.71
C PRO A 138 9.54 1.84 19.99
N ALA A 139 9.30 2.32 21.21
CA ALA A 139 8.01 2.89 21.60
C ALA A 139 7.63 4.08 20.69
N PRO A 140 6.33 4.28 20.37
CA PRO A 140 5.15 3.52 20.82
C PRO A 140 4.92 2.20 20.05
N TRP A 141 5.74 1.91 19.03
CA TRP A 141 5.54 0.79 18.13
C TRP A 141 5.83 -0.58 18.74
N THR A 142 6.49 -0.61 19.90
CA THR A 142 6.65 -1.84 20.70
C THR A 142 5.31 -2.47 21.06
N ASP A 143 4.33 -1.67 21.49
CA ASP A 143 2.99 -2.15 21.84
C ASP A 143 2.20 -2.58 20.61
N TRP A 144 2.41 -1.88 19.48
CA TRP A 144 1.88 -2.29 18.18
C TRP A 144 2.40 -3.65 17.75
N HIS A 145 3.73 -3.86 17.84
CA HIS A 145 4.36 -5.14 17.56
C HIS A 145 3.81 -6.25 18.49
N ALA A 146 3.64 -5.98 19.78
CA ALA A 146 3.08 -6.96 20.71
C ALA A 146 1.59 -7.26 20.42
N ALA A 147 0.80 -6.26 20.01
CA ALA A 147 -0.61 -6.46 19.66
C ALA A 147 -0.79 -7.31 18.39
N ILE A 148 0.04 -7.14 17.36
CA ILE A 148 -0.01 -8.01 16.16
C ILE A 148 0.41 -9.45 16.45
N GLN A 149 1.18 -9.68 17.52
CA GLN A 149 1.53 -11.02 18.04
C GLN A 149 0.49 -11.55 19.05
N GLN A 150 -0.63 -10.84 19.24
CA GLN A 150 -1.70 -11.18 20.20
C GLN A 150 -1.28 -11.15 21.68
N GLU A 151 -0.19 -10.45 22.00
CA GLU A 151 0.34 -10.34 23.36
C GLU A 151 -0.30 -9.18 24.14
N THR A 152 -0.86 -8.20 23.44
CA THR A 152 -1.46 -6.98 24.03
C THR A 152 -2.81 -6.67 23.40
N CYS A 153 -3.61 -5.80 24.02
CA CYS A 153 -4.95 -5.45 23.54
C CYS A 153 -4.91 -4.61 22.24
N PRO A 154 -5.34 -5.15 21.07
CA PRO A 154 -5.22 -4.42 19.80
C PRO A 154 -6.06 -3.14 19.77
N ARG A 155 -7.20 -3.13 20.48
CA ARG A 155 -8.06 -1.94 20.61
C ARG A 155 -7.35 -0.78 21.30
N ALA A 156 -6.67 -1.04 22.42
CA ALA A 156 -6.01 0.02 23.19
C ALA A 156 -4.88 0.64 22.36
N VAL A 157 -4.08 -0.21 21.73
CA VAL A 157 -3.00 0.20 20.83
C VAL A 157 -3.52 1.00 19.64
N ALA A 158 -4.59 0.54 18.98
CA ALA A 158 -5.17 1.25 17.84
C ALA A 158 -5.62 2.67 18.22
N LEU A 159 -6.26 2.85 19.37
CA LEU A 159 -6.66 4.18 19.85
C LEU A 159 -5.45 5.05 20.17
N THR A 160 -4.45 4.52 20.88
CA THR A 160 -3.24 5.30 21.19
C THR A 160 -2.50 5.75 19.94
N LEU A 161 -2.34 4.88 18.94
CA LEU A 161 -1.72 5.25 17.67
C LEU A 161 -2.56 6.26 16.89
N TRP A 162 -3.89 6.11 16.91
CA TRP A 162 -4.79 7.06 16.27
C TRP A 162 -4.66 8.45 16.90
N ASP A 163 -4.71 8.54 18.24
CA ASP A 163 -4.57 9.79 18.98
C ASP A 163 -3.20 10.44 18.78
N THR A 164 -2.14 9.62 18.69
CA THR A 164 -0.75 10.11 18.54
C THR A 164 -0.49 10.65 17.12
N GLY A 165 -1.05 9.98 16.11
CA GLY A 165 -0.78 10.28 14.70
C GLY A 165 -1.93 10.95 13.95
N ASP A 166 -3.03 11.31 14.61
CA ASP A 166 -4.26 11.80 13.98
C ASP A 166 -4.78 10.89 12.85
N GLY A 167 -4.58 9.57 13.00
CA GLY A 167 -4.91 8.58 11.98
C GLY A 167 -4.00 8.56 10.74
N ASP A 168 -2.88 9.29 10.74
CA ASP A 168 -1.94 9.29 9.62
C ASP A 168 -1.45 7.88 9.28
N LEU A 169 -1.45 7.59 7.98
CA LEU A 169 -1.04 6.29 7.43
C LEU A 169 -1.73 5.09 8.10
N TRP A 170 -2.97 5.22 8.59
CA TRP A 170 -3.70 4.11 9.21
C TRP A 170 -3.76 2.87 8.31
N GLN A 171 -3.77 3.04 6.99
CA GLN A 171 -3.75 1.95 6.01
C GLN A 171 -2.50 1.06 6.14
N GLU A 172 -1.42 1.55 6.75
CA GLU A 172 -0.16 0.83 6.86
C GLU A 172 0.02 0.14 8.21
N TRP A 173 -0.56 0.67 9.29
CA TRP A 173 -0.41 0.12 10.64
C TRP A 173 -1.67 -0.54 11.21
N LEU A 174 -2.87 -0.16 10.78
CA LEU A 174 -4.12 -0.72 11.32
C LEU A 174 -4.49 -2.09 10.74
N PRO A 175 -4.34 -2.38 9.42
CA PRO A 175 -4.71 -3.69 8.89
C PRO A 175 -3.98 -4.88 9.53
N PRO A 176 -2.68 -4.80 9.89
CA PRO A 176 -2.02 -5.84 10.68
C PRO A 176 -2.68 -6.08 12.04
N LEU A 177 -3.13 -5.03 12.73
CA LEU A 177 -3.87 -5.17 14.00
C LEU A 177 -5.23 -5.83 13.77
N LEU A 178 -5.96 -5.42 12.72
CA LEU A 178 -7.24 -6.02 12.35
C LEU A 178 -7.10 -7.50 12.03
N ALA A 179 -6.05 -7.88 11.29
CA ALA A 179 -5.77 -9.27 10.93
C ALA A 179 -5.36 -10.13 12.14
N ALA A 180 -4.69 -9.56 13.14
CA ALA A 180 -4.34 -10.24 14.37
C ALA A 180 -5.49 -10.33 15.39
N THR A 181 -6.56 -9.53 15.20
CA THR A 181 -7.70 -9.49 16.10
C THR A 181 -8.74 -10.54 15.69
N ASP A 182 -9.22 -11.34 16.65
CA ASP A 182 -10.26 -12.33 16.37
C ASP A 182 -11.61 -11.68 15.98
N ASP A 183 -12.44 -12.43 15.24
CA ASP A 183 -13.73 -11.96 14.71
C ASP A 183 -14.67 -11.39 15.80
N THR A 184 -14.57 -11.86 17.04
CA THR A 184 -15.42 -11.37 18.13
C THR A 184 -14.98 -10.00 18.63
N ARG A 185 -13.67 -9.70 18.57
CA ARG A 185 -13.06 -8.45 19.03
C ARG A 185 -12.92 -7.40 17.94
N VAL A 186 -12.89 -7.78 16.65
CA VAL A 186 -12.80 -6.83 15.52
C VAL A 186 -13.93 -5.80 15.56
N ALA A 187 -15.17 -6.23 15.84
CA ALA A 187 -16.31 -5.31 15.94
C ALA A 187 -16.15 -4.30 17.09
N ALA A 188 -15.59 -4.73 18.24
CA ALA A 188 -15.36 -3.85 19.37
C ALA A 188 -14.25 -2.82 19.10
N LEU A 189 -13.23 -3.20 18.32
CA LEU A 189 -12.18 -2.28 17.87
C LEU A 189 -12.75 -1.24 16.90
N ILE A 190 -13.51 -1.65 15.90
CA ILE A 190 -14.12 -0.72 14.93
C ILE A 190 -15.08 0.24 15.62
N ASN A 191 -15.94 -0.25 16.52
CA ASN A 191 -16.85 0.61 17.27
C ASN A 191 -16.12 1.61 18.17
N ALA A 192 -14.90 1.28 18.61
CA ALA A 192 -14.08 2.19 19.39
C ALA A 192 -13.41 3.26 18.54
N LEU A 193 -13.04 2.95 17.29
CA LEU A 193 -12.49 3.91 16.34
C LEU A 193 -13.56 4.80 15.71
N ALA A 194 -14.78 4.30 15.50
CA ALA A 194 -15.84 5.02 14.79
C ALA A 194 -16.09 6.48 15.26
N PRO A 195 -16.01 6.83 16.56
CA PRO A 195 -16.16 8.21 17.02
C PRO A 195 -14.97 9.13 16.67
N GLU A 196 -13.79 8.55 16.44
CA GLU A 196 -12.52 9.27 16.25
C GLU A 196 -12.17 9.48 14.77
N VAL A 197 -12.99 8.94 13.85
CA VAL A 197 -12.69 8.90 12.42
C VAL A 197 -13.78 9.54 11.60
N THR A 198 -13.43 10.05 10.42
CA THR A 198 -14.41 10.47 9.42
C THR A 198 -15.17 9.26 8.87
N ASP A 199 -16.40 9.47 8.38
CA ASP A 199 -17.17 8.40 7.75
C ASP A 199 -16.44 7.77 6.55
N ALA A 200 -15.68 8.58 5.79
CA ALA A 200 -14.85 8.11 4.70
C ALA A 200 -13.72 7.18 5.19
N ALA A 201 -13.03 7.57 6.27
CA ALA A 201 -12.01 6.72 6.89
C ALA A 201 -12.63 5.44 7.47
N LEU A 202 -13.80 5.53 8.11
CA LEU A 202 -14.53 4.38 8.63
C LEU A 202 -14.90 3.39 7.51
N ILE A 203 -15.41 3.86 6.38
CA ILE A 203 -15.66 3.03 5.19
C ILE A 203 -14.39 2.27 4.78
N GLY A 204 -13.26 2.98 4.68
CA GLY A 204 -11.96 2.38 4.36
C GLY A 204 -11.52 1.32 5.37
N ILE A 205 -11.66 1.59 6.67
CA ILE A 205 -11.32 0.67 7.77
C ILE A 205 -12.18 -0.60 7.68
N LEU A 206 -13.50 -0.45 7.47
CA LEU A 206 -14.42 -1.57 7.29
C LEU A 206 -13.99 -2.45 6.11
N GLY A 207 -13.59 -1.84 4.99
CA GLY A 207 -13.04 -2.53 3.83
C GLY A 207 -11.75 -3.29 4.10
N ALA A 208 -10.84 -2.71 4.91
CA ALA A 208 -9.56 -3.31 5.27
C ALA A 208 -9.70 -4.60 6.11
N THR A 209 -10.81 -4.77 6.85
CA THR A 209 -11.06 -5.99 7.64
C THR A 209 -11.19 -7.26 6.80
N SER A 210 -11.51 -7.14 5.50
CA SER A 210 -11.91 -8.27 4.65
C SER A 210 -13.11 -9.08 5.16
N HIS A 211 -13.88 -8.55 6.13
CA HIS A 211 -14.97 -9.28 6.79
C HIS A 211 -16.35 -8.84 6.29
N SER A 212 -17.06 -9.76 5.62
CA SER A 212 -18.40 -9.50 5.04
C SER A 212 -19.53 -9.16 6.04
N ARG A 213 -19.27 -9.24 7.35
CA ARG A 213 -20.23 -8.84 8.38
C ARG A 213 -20.50 -7.33 8.40
N PHE A 214 -19.58 -6.55 7.85
CA PHE A 214 -19.68 -5.09 7.77
C PHE A 214 -20.43 -4.62 6.51
N LEU A 215 -20.83 -5.52 5.63
CA LEU A 215 -21.64 -5.18 4.45
C LEU A 215 -22.94 -4.43 4.78
N PRO A 216 -23.72 -4.79 5.82
CA PRO A 216 -24.91 -4.03 6.20
C PRO A 216 -24.59 -2.59 6.63
N TRP A 217 -23.42 -2.37 7.23
CA TRP A 217 -22.98 -1.04 7.67
C TRP A 217 -22.50 -0.20 6.49
N LEU A 218 -21.73 -0.80 5.57
CA LEU A 218 -21.37 -0.11 4.31
C LEU A 218 -22.60 0.25 3.47
N ALA A 219 -23.67 -0.55 3.54
CA ALA A 219 -24.92 -0.24 2.86
C ALA A 219 -25.63 1.00 3.44
N SER A 220 -25.51 1.27 4.75
CA SER A 220 -26.15 2.46 5.35
C SER A 220 -25.46 3.77 4.94
N PHE A 221 -24.14 3.76 4.71
CA PHE A 221 -23.42 4.96 4.25
C PHE A 221 -23.84 5.42 2.84
N ARG A 222 -24.39 4.53 2.01
CA ARG A 222 -24.86 4.88 0.66
C ARG A 222 -26.05 5.85 0.64
N HIS A 223 -26.71 6.04 1.78
CA HIS A 223 -27.77 7.03 1.91
C HIS A 223 -27.23 8.46 1.96
N ASP A 224 -25.94 8.62 2.24
CA ASP A 224 -25.21 9.85 1.97
C ASP A 224 -24.61 9.77 0.56
N GLU A 225 -25.11 10.59 -0.37
CA GLU A 225 -24.68 10.60 -1.76
C GLU A 225 -23.18 10.88 -1.91
N SER A 226 -22.58 11.64 -0.98
CA SER A 226 -21.15 11.97 -1.02
C SER A 226 -20.25 10.77 -0.74
N LEU A 227 -20.77 9.73 -0.06
CA LEU A 227 -20.04 8.53 0.36
C LEU A 227 -20.44 7.29 -0.45
N ALA A 228 -21.36 7.42 -1.40
CA ALA A 228 -21.89 6.29 -2.17
C ALA A 228 -20.80 5.54 -2.94
N GLU A 229 -19.94 6.27 -3.66
CA GLU A 229 -18.86 5.68 -4.46
C GLU A 229 -17.79 4.95 -3.61
N PRO A 230 -17.20 5.56 -2.55
CA PRO A 230 -16.25 4.85 -1.70
C PRO A 230 -16.90 3.63 -1.00
N ALA A 231 -18.16 3.74 -0.55
CA ALA A 231 -18.87 2.61 0.04
C ALA A 231 -19.14 1.47 -0.96
N LEU A 232 -19.50 1.80 -2.22
CA LEU A 232 -19.68 0.83 -3.30
C LEU A 232 -18.38 0.09 -3.61
N ARG A 233 -17.26 0.82 -3.66
CA ARG A 233 -15.92 0.26 -3.89
C ARG A 233 -15.54 -0.75 -2.81
N GLU A 234 -15.74 -0.43 -1.53
CA GLU A 234 -15.44 -1.37 -0.44
C GLU A 234 -16.39 -2.56 -0.39
N VAL A 235 -17.67 -2.39 -0.75
CA VAL A 235 -18.59 -3.53 -0.91
C VAL A 235 -18.12 -4.45 -2.04
N ARG A 236 -17.70 -3.90 -3.18
CA ARG A 236 -17.16 -4.70 -4.30
C ARG A 236 -15.94 -5.52 -3.87
N TRP A 237 -15.06 -4.94 -3.05
CA TRP A 237 -13.92 -5.63 -2.45
C TRP A 237 -14.35 -6.75 -1.50
N LEU A 238 -15.16 -6.44 -0.48
CA LEU A 238 -15.57 -7.39 0.56
C LEU A 238 -16.45 -8.54 0.06
N VAL A 239 -17.19 -8.33 -1.04
CA VAL A 239 -18.02 -9.37 -1.68
C VAL A 239 -17.16 -10.32 -2.54
N GLY A 240 -15.92 -9.96 -2.87
CA GLY A 240 -15.07 -10.71 -3.78
C GLY A 240 -14.52 -12.04 -3.25
N ASP A 241 -15.01 -13.15 -3.83
CA ASP A 241 -14.40 -14.50 -3.89
C ASP A 241 -15.13 -15.68 -3.19
N ARG A 242 -16.38 -15.57 -2.72
CA ARG A 242 -17.11 -16.78 -2.25
C ARG A 242 -18.56 -16.81 -2.70
N GLU A 243 -18.80 -17.30 -3.93
CA GLU A 243 -20.14 -17.61 -4.47
C GLU A 243 -21.02 -18.33 -3.42
N GLU A 244 -20.44 -19.25 -2.65
CA GLU A 244 -21.16 -20.00 -1.60
C GLU A 244 -21.63 -19.14 -0.41
N ARG A 245 -20.91 -18.07 -0.05
CA ARG A 245 -21.29 -17.18 1.07
C ARG A 245 -22.38 -16.19 0.71
N HIS A 246 -22.67 -16.03 -0.58
CA HIS A 246 -23.71 -15.14 -1.13
C HIS A 246 -25.04 -15.84 -1.38
N ARG A 247 -25.08 -17.16 -1.23
CA ARG A 247 -26.30 -17.97 -1.37
C ARG A 247 -27.35 -17.52 -0.34
N GLY A 248 -28.55 -17.16 -0.81
CA GLY A 248 -29.67 -16.69 0.00
C GLY A 248 -29.56 -15.25 0.52
N ARG A 249 -28.57 -14.46 0.07
CA ARG A 249 -28.42 -13.05 0.47
C ARG A 249 -28.92 -12.10 -0.62
N GLN A 250 -29.48 -10.98 -0.22
CA GLN A 250 -29.99 -9.94 -1.13
C GLN A 250 -29.29 -8.62 -0.89
N LEU A 251 -29.03 -7.89 -1.97
CA LEU A 251 -28.68 -6.48 -1.96
C LEU A 251 -29.77 -5.75 -2.74
N TRP A 252 -30.52 -4.87 -2.07
CA TRP A 252 -31.60 -4.07 -2.67
C TRP A 252 -32.71 -4.89 -3.32
N GLY A 253 -33.10 -6.01 -2.71
CA GLY A 253 -34.14 -6.92 -3.23
C GLY A 253 -33.68 -7.81 -4.39
N MET A 254 -32.45 -7.65 -4.87
CA MET A 254 -31.85 -8.55 -5.86
C MET A 254 -31.05 -9.67 -5.16
N PRO A 255 -31.27 -10.95 -5.49
CA PRO A 255 -30.44 -12.05 -5.02
C PRO A 255 -29.00 -11.89 -5.51
N LEU A 256 -28.03 -11.94 -4.59
CA LEU A 256 -26.59 -11.85 -4.92
C LEU A 256 -26.08 -13.04 -5.75
N GLU A 257 -26.89 -14.08 -5.90
CA GLU A 257 -26.67 -15.26 -6.74
C GLU A 257 -26.76 -14.95 -8.26
N GLU A 258 -27.45 -13.86 -8.64
CA GLU A 258 -27.65 -13.48 -10.05
C GLU A 258 -26.48 -12.67 -10.63
N VAL A 259 -25.53 -12.25 -9.78
CA VAL A 259 -24.37 -11.45 -10.19
C VAL A 259 -23.25 -12.37 -10.67
N ASN A 260 -22.73 -12.13 -11.88
CA ASN A 260 -21.65 -12.94 -12.47
C ASN A 260 -20.27 -12.56 -11.89
N TRP A 261 -20.01 -12.99 -10.66
CA TRP A 261 -18.78 -12.70 -9.91
C TRP A 261 -17.52 -13.24 -10.58
N LYS A 262 -17.60 -14.38 -11.28
CA LYS A 262 -16.48 -14.98 -12.03
C LYS A 262 -15.90 -14.05 -13.11
N ARG A 263 -16.70 -13.11 -13.65
CA ARG A 263 -16.23 -12.11 -14.61
C ARG A 263 -15.52 -10.93 -13.95
N LEU A 264 -15.79 -10.65 -12.67
CA LEU A 264 -15.24 -9.53 -11.90
C LEU A 264 -13.88 -9.85 -11.22
N PHE A 265 -13.58 -11.14 -10.98
CA PHE A 265 -12.46 -11.54 -10.09
C PHE A 265 -11.37 -12.43 -10.71
N ARG A 266 -11.43 -12.76 -12.02
CA ARG A 266 -10.33 -13.51 -12.68
C ARG A 266 -9.01 -12.73 -12.71
N VAL A 267 -9.07 -11.42 -12.54
CA VAL A 267 -7.93 -10.51 -12.44
C VAL A 267 -8.30 -9.46 -11.39
N LEU A 268 -7.54 -9.36 -10.31
CA LEU A 268 -7.77 -8.29 -9.33
C LEU A 268 -7.54 -6.92 -10.01
N PRO A 269 -8.51 -5.99 -9.97
CA PRO A 269 -8.30 -4.66 -10.50
C PRO A 269 -7.12 -3.97 -9.82
N LEU A 270 -6.36 -3.17 -10.58
CA LEU A 270 -5.19 -2.47 -10.07
C LEU A 270 -5.52 -1.56 -8.87
N GLY A 271 -6.70 -0.94 -8.89
CA GLY A 271 -7.19 -0.07 -7.81
C GLY A 271 -7.31 -0.73 -6.43
N PHE A 272 -7.27 -2.06 -6.32
CA PHE A 272 -7.33 -2.78 -5.04
C PHE A 272 -5.97 -3.31 -4.56
N ARG A 273 -4.88 -3.11 -5.32
CA ARG A 273 -3.57 -3.68 -4.99
C ARG A 273 -2.97 -3.16 -3.69
N GLU A 274 -3.18 -1.88 -3.38
CA GLU A 274 -2.79 -1.27 -2.11
C GLU A 274 -3.35 -2.03 -0.89
N ARG A 275 -4.53 -2.65 -1.03
CA ARG A 275 -5.20 -3.35 0.07
C ARG A 275 -4.60 -4.71 0.39
N LEU A 276 -3.95 -5.35 -0.59
CA LEU A 276 -3.23 -6.59 -0.38
C LEU A 276 -1.88 -6.40 0.31
N TRP A 277 -1.32 -5.19 0.22
CA TRP A 277 0.04 -4.95 0.65
C TRP A 277 0.24 -5.13 2.17
N PRO A 278 -0.58 -4.53 3.05
CA PRO A 278 -0.47 -4.77 4.49
C PRO A 278 -0.68 -6.25 4.85
N ALA A 279 -1.64 -6.92 4.21
CA ALA A 279 -2.00 -8.32 4.47
C ALA A 279 -0.90 -9.32 4.07
N CYS A 280 -0.17 -9.02 3.00
CA CYS A 280 0.87 -9.90 2.44
C CYS A 280 2.30 -9.41 2.68
N SER A 281 2.48 -8.34 3.47
CA SER A 281 3.76 -7.65 3.70
C SER A 281 4.91 -8.54 4.17
N HIS A 282 4.62 -9.67 4.82
CA HIS A 282 5.63 -10.65 5.26
C HIS A 282 6.12 -11.58 4.14
N ARG A 283 5.45 -11.61 2.97
CA ARG A 283 5.75 -12.54 1.85
C ARG A 283 6.10 -11.84 0.53
N ILE A 284 5.99 -10.51 0.46
CA ILE A 284 6.13 -9.76 -0.78
C ILE A 284 7.12 -8.60 -0.60
N GLU A 285 8.04 -8.40 -1.55
CA GLU A 285 8.90 -7.21 -1.64
C GLU A 285 8.37 -6.23 -2.70
N GLY A 286 8.81 -4.97 -2.65
CA GLY A 286 8.34 -3.92 -3.56
C GLY A 286 7.26 -3.03 -2.94
N THR A 287 6.60 -2.19 -3.75
CA THR A 287 5.45 -1.39 -3.31
C THR A 287 4.16 -1.86 -3.96
N PRO A 288 2.98 -1.47 -3.43
CA PRO A 288 1.70 -1.74 -4.07
C PRO A 288 1.60 -1.19 -5.52
N VAL A 289 2.33 -0.12 -5.82
CA VAL A 289 2.39 0.52 -7.14
C VAL A 289 3.42 -0.10 -8.08
N SER A 290 4.25 -1.02 -7.61
CA SER A 290 5.31 -1.66 -8.40
C SER A 290 4.85 -2.97 -9.04
N LEU A 291 5.19 -3.18 -10.30
CA LEU A 291 5.11 -4.51 -10.94
C LEU A 291 6.44 -5.28 -10.89
N HIS A 292 7.46 -4.70 -10.26
CA HIS A 292 8.84 -5.09 -10.48
C HIS A 292 9.57 -5.61 -9.25
N GLY A 293 9.22 -5.12 -8.06
CA GLY A 293 9.67 -5.66 -6.77
C GLY A 293 8.87 -6.88 -6.28
N GLY A 294 7.69 -7.10 -6.82
CA GLY A 294 6.84 -8.22 -6.42
C GLY A 294 7.25 -9.55 -7.07
N ARG A 295 8.37 -10.15 -6.66
CA ARG A 295 8.36 -11.62 -6.54
C ARG A 295 7.25 -11.91 -5.54
N TRP A 296 6.04 -12.21 -6.02
CA TRP A 296 5.16 -13.09 -5.26
C TRP A 296 6.00 -14.34 -5.08
N CYS A 297 6.57 -14.52 -3.89
CA CYS A 297 7.10 -15.80 -3.48
C CYS A 297 5.89 -16.59 -3.01
N PRO A 298 5.19 -17.37 -3.86
CA PRO A 298 4.54 -18.54 -3.30
C PRO A 298 5.70 -19.30 -2.63
N GLY A 299 5.58 -19.58 -1.34
CA GLY A 299 6.61 -20.34 -0.63
C GLY A 299 7.00 -21.59 -1.43
N ASN A 300 8.27 -21.97 -1.30
CA ASN A 300 8.65 -23.37 -1.48
C ASN A 300 7.81 -24.24 -0.53
#